data_AF-A0A7W1RSC9-F1
#
_entry.id   AF-A0A7W1RSC9-F1
#
_cell.length_a   1.000
_cell.length_b   1.000
_cell.length_c   1.000
_cell.angle_alpha   90.00
_cell.angle_beta   90.00
_cell.angle_gamma   90.00
#
_symmetry.space_group_name_H-M   'P 1'
#
loop_
_entity.id
_entity.type
_entity.pdbx_description
1 polymer ?
#
loop_
_entity_poly.entity_id
_entity_poly.type
_entity_poly.pdbx_seq_one_letter_code
_entity_poly.pdbx_strand_id
1 'polypeptide(L)'
;MLIDNAGVMAIQRLELTASGLETQFATNHVGHFALAMGLHGALAAAEQRARIVSVSSRGHLASPVVFEDINFESREYEEAGNPITLKSSEQGAATSVLLATSPDLEGVGGRYFEDCNEAEVLEPGREQGAEAGVAAYALDRGNADRLWELSLNLTDRG
;
A
#
# COMPACT_ATOMS: atom_id res chain seq x y z
N MET A 1 -6.16 13.83 -9.93
CA MET A 1 -5.25 13.34 -8.87
C MET A 1 -6.05 12.46 -7.93
N LEU A 2 -5.45 11.38 -7.44
CA LEU A 2 -6.00 10.49 -6.42
C LEU A 2 -4.92 10.26 -5.35
N ILE A 3 -5.30 10.29 -4.07
CA ILE A 3 -4.42 9.92 -2.95
C ILE A 3 -5.13 8.84 -2.15
N ASP A 4 -4.60 7.62 -2.23
CA ASP A 4 -5.09 6.44 -1.51
C ASP A 4 -4.49 6.46 -0.10
N ASN A 5 -5.04 7.34 0.75
CA ASN A 5 -4.56 7.62 2.10
C ASN A 5 -5.34 6.88 3.20
N ALA A 6 -6.60 6.50 2.93
CA ALA A 6 -7.44 5.92 3.97
C ALA A 6 -6.88 4.56 4.40
N GLY A 7 -6.74 4.33 5.70
CA GLY A 7 -6.21 3.07 6.19
C GLY A 7 -6.72 2.73 7.57
N VAL A 8 -6.97 1.45 7.79
CA VAL A 8 -7.14 0.85 9.11
C VAL A 8 -5.85 0.12 9.48
N MET A 9 -5.49 0.12 10.76
CA MET A 9 -4.23 -0.43 11.23
C MET A 9 -4.40 -1.03 12.62
N ALA A 10 -3.60 -2.04 12.94
CA ALA A 10 -3.48 -2.62 14.28
C ALA A 10 -4.82 -3.13 14.83
N ILE A 11 -5.63 -3.74 13.96
CA ILE A 11 -6.80 -4.52 14.38
C ILE A 11 -6.27 -5.67 15.22
N GLN A 12 -6.75 -5.81 16.46
CA GLN A 12 -6.16 -6.72 17.45
C GLN A 12 -6.57 -8.18 17.23
N ARG A 13 -7.57 -8.43 16.39
CA ARG A 13 -8.09 -9.76 16.11
C ARG A 13 -8.35 -9.88 14.62
N LEU A 14 -8.27 -11.10 14.10
CA LEU A 14 -8.68 -11.37 12.74
C LEU A 14 -10.15 -10.98 12.56
N GLU A 15 -10.37 -9.94 11.76
CA GLU A 15 -11.68 -9.49 11.35
C GLU A 15 -11.81 -9.70 9.84
N LEU A 16 -12.96 -10.24 9.42
CA LEU A 16 -13.31 -10.41 8.02
C LEU A 16 -14.46 -9.48 7.68
N THR A 17 -14.43 -8.90 6.47
CA THR A 17 -15.56 -8.17 5.89
C THR A 17 -16.75 -9.11 5.65
N ALA A 18 -17.91 -8.54 5.32
CA ALA A 18 -19.09 -9.33 4.94
C ALA A 18 -18.85 -10.24 3.71
N SER A 19 -17.87 -9.90 2.85
CA SER A 19 -17.47 -10.72 1.71
C SER A 19 -16.39 -11.77 2.05
N GLY A 20 -16.00 -11.89 3.33
CA GLY A 20 -15.05 -12.89 3.81
C GLY A 20 -13.58 -12.53 3.58
N LEU A 21 -13.26 -11.24 3.39
CA LEU A 21 -11.88 -10.78 3.19
C LEU A 21 -11.31 -10.19 4.46
N GLU A 22 -10.03 -10.41 4.76
CA GLU A 22 -9.36 -9.78 5.90
C GLU A 22 -9.49 -8.25 5.84
N THR A 23 -9.91 -7.63 6.95
CA THR A 23 -10.36 -6.22 6.98
C THR A 23 -9.28 -5.23 6.57
N GLN A 24 -8.01 -5.41 6.99
CA GLN A 24 -6.94 -4.49 6.61
C GLN A 24 -6.63 -4.61 5.11
N PHE A 25 -6.54 -5.81 4.56
CA PHE A 25 -6.33 -6.06 3.13
C PHE A 25 -7.52 -5.55 2.29
N ALA A 26 -8.74 -5.76 2.76
CA ALA A 26 -9.95 -5.28 2.11
C ALA A 26 -9.98 -3.76 2.02
N THR A 27 -9.66 -3.08 3.11
CA THR A 27 -9.75 -1.62 3.20
C THR A 27 -8.56 -0.95 2.51
N ASN A 28 -7.34 -1.34 2.91
CA ASN A 28 -6.12 -0.61 2.57
C ASN A 28 -5.62 -0.93 1.16
N HIS A 29 -5.99 -2.09 0.61
CA HIS A 29 -5.57 -2.53 -0.72
C HIS A 29 -6.74 -2.69 -1.69
N VAL A 30 -7.68 -3.60 -1.43
CA VAL A 30 -8.75 -3.92 -2.40
C VAL A 30 -9.69 -2.74 -2.63
N GLY A 31 -10.07 -2.01 -1.57
CA GLY A 31 -10.92 -0.83 -1.67
C GLY A 31 -10.27 0.30 -2.50
N HIS A 32 -8.98 0.56 -2.26
CA HIS A 32 -8.21 1.53 -3.04
C HIS A 32 -8.03 1.08 -4.49
N PHE A 33 -7.73 -0.20 -4.73
CA PHE A 33 -7.64 -0.76 -6.08
C PHE A 33 -8.95 -0.56 -6.86
N ALA A 34 -10.08 -0.91 -6.25
CA ALA A 34 -11.41 -0.71 -6.84
C ALA A 34 -11.68 0.75 -7.18
N LEU A 35 -11.34 1.67 -6.26
CA LEU A 35 -11.50 3.11 -6.46
C LEU A 35 -10.63 3.62 -7.61
N ALA A 36 -9.35 3.22 -7.65
CA ALA A 36 -8.42 3.61 -8.69
C ALA A 36 -8.88 3.11 -10.07
N MET A 37 -9.34 1.85 -10.17
CA MET A 37 -9.89 1.29 -11.40
C MET A 37 -11.19 1.98 -11.84
N GLY A 38 -12.11 2.26 -10.90
CA GLY A 38 -13.35 2.98 -11.19
C GLY A 38 -13.12 4.42 -11.65
N LEU A 39 -12.08 5.08 -11.14
CA LEU A 39 -11.70 6.45 -11.53
C LEU A 39 -10.73 6.49 -12.72
N HIS A 40 -10.21 5.35 -13.18
CA HIS A 40 -9.16 5.30 -14.20
C HIS A 40 -9.55 6.07 -15.46
N GLY A 41 -10.79 5.91 -15.95
CA GLY A 41 -11.28 6.64 -17.13
C GLY A 41 -11.28 8.15 -16.93
N ALA A 42 -11.72 8.65 -15.77
CA ALA A 42 -11.74 10.07 -15.45
C ALA A 42 -10.31 10.63 -15.27
N LEU A 43 -9.42 9.86 -14.65
CA LEU A 43 -8.01 10.22 -14.49
C LEU A 43 -7.28 10.26 -15.85
N ALA A 44 -7.54 9.29 -16.74
CA ALA A 44 -6.95 9.24 -18.07
C ALA A 44 -7.46 10.35 -19.01
N ALA A 45 -8.71 10.81 -18.80
CA ALA A 45 -9.31 11.91 -19.57
C ALA A 45 -8.92 13.31 -19.07
N ALA A 46 -8.18 13.42 -17.96
CA ALA A 46 -7.76 14.71 -17.43
C ALA A 46 -6.82 15.43 -18.41
N GLU A 47 -7.07 16.71 -18.67
CA GLU A 47 -6.23 17.54 -19.56
C GLU A 47 -4.79 17.68 -19.04
N GLN A 48 -4.66 17.69 -17.71
CA GLN A 48 -3.38 17.65 -17.01
C GLN A 48 -3.06 16.21 -16.62
N ARG A 49 -1.78 15.85 -16.63
CA ARG A 49 -1.33 14.49 -16.30
C ARG A 49 -1.81 14.09 -14.91
N ALA A 50 -2.71 13.11 -14.84
CA ALA A 50 -3.19 12.57 -13.57
C ALA A 50 -2.09 11.76 -12.85
N ARG A 51 -2.16 11.74 -11.53
CA ARG A 51 -1.29 10.97 -10.63
C ARG A 51 -2.15 10.28 -9.58
N ILE A 52 -1.75 9.06 -9.25
CA ILE A 52 -2.24 8.29 -8.10
C ILE A 52 -1.08 8.18 -7.12
N VAL A 53 -1.31 8.56 -5.86
CA VAL A 53 -0.35 8.44 -4.76
C VAL A 53 -0.92 7.46 -3.76
N SER A 54 -0.30 6.30 -3.59
CA SER A 54 -0.72 5.31 -2.60
C SER A 54 0.14 5.42 -1.34
N VAL A 55 -0.52 5.60 -0.19
CA VAL A 55 0.17 5.73 1.09
C VAL A 55 0.41 4.33 1.65
N SER A 56 1.68 4.01 1.88
CA SER A 56 2.12 2.79 2.56
C SER A 56 2.62 3.10 3.98
N SER A 57 3.23 2.13 4.64
CA SER A 57 3.85 2.31 5.95
C SER A 57 5.06 1.40 6.12
N ARG A 58 5.84 1.63 7.18
CA ARG A 58 6.92 0.73 7.61
C ARG A 58 6.44 -0.70 7.90
N GLY A 59 5.14 -0.91 8.11
CA GLY A 59 4.56 -2.23 8.27
C GLY A 59 4.81 -3.16 7.08
N HIS A 60 4.99 -2.61 5.87
CA HIS A 60 5.30 -3.42 4.69
C HIS A 60 6.64 -4.17 4.79
N LEU A 61 7.53 -3.78 5.70
CA LEU A 61 8.84 -4.42 5.91
C LEU A 61 8.74 -5.73 6.71
N ALA A 62 7.63 -5.95 7.42
CA ALA A 62 7.47 -7.10 8.30
C ALA A 62 7.25 -8.41 7.52
N SER A 63 6.54 -8.34 6.39
CA SER A 63 6.18 -9.50 5.60
C SER A 63 5.87 -9.13 4.14
N PRO A 64 6.23 -9.98 3.16
CA PRO A 64 5.62 -9.94 1.84
C PRO A 64 4.13 -10.33 1.91
N VAL A 65 3.43 -10.16 0.79
CA VAL A 65 2.09 -10.72 0.62
C VAL A 65 2.18 -12.26 0.63
N VAL A 66 1.39 -12.89 1.49
CA VAL A 66 1.24 -14.36 1.52
C VAL A 66 0.01 -14.72 0.69
N PHE A 67 0.19 -14.85 -0.62
CA PHE A 67 -0.90 -15.02 -1.59
C PHE A 67 -1.77 -16.26 -1.33
N GLU A 68 -1.17 -17.32 -0.82
CA GLU A 68 -1.84 -18.60 -0.56
C GLU A 68 -2.71 -18.56 0.69
N ASP A 69 -2.56 -17.55 1.55
CA ASP A 69 -3.30 -17.43 2.80
C ASP A 69 -3.51 -15.97 3.21
N ILE A 70 -4.16 -15.20 2.34
CA ILE A 70 -4.43 -13.76 2.54
C ILE A 70 -5.40 -13.52 3.70
N ASN A 71 -6.33 -14.45 3.92
CA ASN A 71 -7.36 -14.33 4.95
C ASN A 71 -6.99 -15.00 6.28
N PHE A 72 -5.75 -15.46 6.45
CA PHE A 72 -5.27 -16.11 7.67
C PHE A 72 -6.14 -17.33 8.07
N GLU A 73 -6.49 -18.15 7.08
CA GLU A 73 -7.24 -19.40 7.27
C GLU A 73 -6.37 -20.47 7.96
N SER A 74 -5.06 -20.42 7.76
CA SER A 74 -4.11 -21.42 8.27
C SER A 74 -3.00 -20.84 9.15
N ARG A 75 -2.69 -19.56 9.01
CA ARG A 75 -1.67 -18.85 9.78
C ARG A 75 -2.28 -18.09 10.95
N GLU A 76 -1.50 -17.93 12.02
CA GLU A 76 -1.89 -17.08 13.13
C GLU A 76 -1.93 -15.60 12.71
N TYR A 77 -2.92 -14.89 13.24
CA TYR A 77 -3.04 -13.44 13.07
C TYR A 77 -2.22 -12.76 14.18
N GLU A 78 -1.00 -12.37 13.86
CA GLU A 78 -0.09 -11.73 14.81
C GLU A 78 -0.50 -10.26 15.05
N GLU A 79 -0.58 -9.89 16.33
CA GLU A 79 -0.74 -8.49 16.72
C GLU A 79 0.53 -7.69 16.42
N ALA A 80 0.41 -6.37 16.23
CA ALA A 80 1.56 -5.49 16.08
C ALA A 80 2.41 -5.50 17.37
N GLY A 81 3.48 -6.29 17.39
CA GLY A 81 4.28 -6.55 18.60
C GLY A 81 5.25 -5.44 19.02
N ASN A 82 5.46 -4.41 18.19
CA ASN A 82 6.38 -3.30 18.47
C ASN A 82 5.62 -2.00 18.76
N PRO A 83 6.13 -1.13 19.66
CA PRO A 83 5.55 0.18 19.88
C PRO A 83 5.48 0.98 18.57
N ILE A 84 4.29 1.48 18.25
CA ILE A 84 4.08 2.32 17.08
C ILE A 84 4.57 3.73 17.43
N THR A 85 5.71 4.14 16.87
CA THR A 85 6.14 5.53 16.92
C THR A 85 5.26 6.34 15.97
N LEU A 86 4.34 7.13 16.55
CA LEU A 86 3.43 7.98 15.79
C LEU A 86 4.15 9.23 15.32
N LYS A 87 4.10 9.49 14.01
CA LYS A 87 4.43 10.78 13.41
C LYS A 87 3.34 11.79 13.74
N SER A 88 3.67 13.08 13.75
CA SER A 88 2.64 14.13 13.73
C SER A 88 1.83 14.04 12.43
N SER A 89 0.63 14.63 12.41
CA SER A 89 -0.20 14.70 11.20
C SER A 89 0.54 15.35 10.04
N GLU A 90 1.29 16.42 10.31
CA GLU A 90 2.09 17.14 9.31
C GLU A 90 3.22 16.26 8.76
N GLN A 91 3.93 15.56 9.64
CA GLN A 91 4.99 14.63 9.25
C GLN A 91 4.43 13.45 8.43
N GLY A 92 3.27 12.91 8.81
CA GLY A 92 2.59 11.84 8.07
C GLY A 92 2.11 12.28 6.69
N ALA A 93 1.65 13.52 6.55
CA ALA A 93 1.15 14.07 5.28
C ALA A 93 2.26 14.57 4.35
N ALA A 94 3.43 14.96 4.88
CA ALA A 94 4.46 15.67 4.12
C ALA A 94 4.88 14.94 2.83
N THR A 95 5.13 13.63 2.91
CA THR A 95 5.58 12.85 1.75
C THR A 95 4.48 12.74 0.69
N SER A 96 3.25 12.40 1.07
CA SER A 96 2.15 12.28 0.10
C SER A 96 1.80 13.62 -0.54
N VAL A 97 1.88 14.73 0.21
CA VAL A 97 1.72 16.10 -0.32
C VAL A 97 2.84 16.44 -1.30
N LEU A 98 4.11 16.13 -0.99
CA LEU A 98 5.22 16.30 -1.93
C LEU A 98 4.97 15.51 -3.22
N LEU A 99 4.64 14.22 -3.10
CA LEU A 99 4.34 13.36 -4.25
C LEU A 99 3.11 13.81 -5.02
N ALA A 100 2.14 14.44 -4.38
CA ALA A 100 0.94 14.94 -5.03
C ALA A 100 1.20 16.23 -5.83
N THR A 101 2.12 17.07 -5.38
CA THR A 101 2.18 18.48 -5.82
C THR A 101 3.49 18.90 -6.48
N SER A 102 4.59 18.16 -6.27
CA SER A 102 5.90 18.57 -6.79
C SER A 102 5.98 18.46 -8.33
N PRO A 103 6.31 19.55 -9.04
CA PRO A 103 6.59 19.53 -10.48
C PRO A 103 7.79 18.65 -10.83
N ASP A 104 8.79 18.54 -9.94
CA ASP A 104 10.00 17.75 -10.17
C ASP A 104 9.72 16.24 -10.27
N LEU A 105 8.53 15.82 -9.83
CA LEU A 105 8.05 14.44 -9.90
C LEU A 105 7.08 14.22 -11.06
N GLU A 106 6.89 15.19 -11.95
CA GLU A 106 6.08 15.01 -13.15
C GLU A 106 6.64 13.90 -14.05
N GLY A 107 5.77 12.97 -14.46
CA GLY A 107 6.17 11.79 -15.21
C GLY A 107 6.83 10.69 -14.39
N VAL A 108 7.19 10.94 -13.13
CA VAL A 108 7.79 9.95 -12.23
C VAL A 108 6.71 9.06 -11.62
N GLY A 109 6.87 7.75 -11.74
CA GLY A 109 5.99 6.74 -11.16
C GLY A 109 6.74 5.46 -10.85
N GLY A 110 6.12 4.55 -10.08
CA GLY A 110 6.73 3.28 -9.70
C GLY A 110 7.92 3.40 -8.73
N ARG A 111 7.98 4.47 -7.94
CA ARG A 111 9.04 4.74 -6.96
C ARG A 111 8.43 4.89 -5.57
N TYR A 112 9.21 4.53 -4.56
CA TYR A 112 8.84 4.66 -3.15
C TYR A 112 9.51 5.89 -2.55
N PHE A 113 8.80 6.57 -1.66
CA PHE A 113 9.32 7.72 -0.95
C PHE A 113 8.94 7.63 0.52
N GLU A 114 9.85 8.10 1.37
CA GLU A 114 9.67 8.26 2.80
C GLU A 114 10.38 9.53 3.26
N ASP A 115 9.79 10.24 4.22
CA ASP A 115 10.33 11.49 4.77
C ASP A 115 10.78 12.48 3.67
N CYS A 116 9.93 12.63 2.64
CA CYS A 116 10.15 13.50 1.48
C CYS A 116 11.36 13.15 0.59
N ASN A 117 11.93 11.96 0.74
CA ASN A 117 13.04 11.45 -0.05
C ASN A 117 12.65 10.13 -0.72
N GLU A 118 13.31 9.79 -1.83
CA GLU A 118 13.16 8.45 -2.40
C GLU A 118 13.74 7.41 -1.44
N ALA A 119 13.00 6.34 -1.21
CA ALA A 119 13.39 5.28 -0.28
C ALA A 119 14.51 4.41 -0.88
N GLU A 120 15.47 4.02 -0.04
CA GLU A 120 16.50 3.05 -0.41
C GLU A 120 15.90 1.65 -0.51
N VAL A 121 16.32 0.88 -1.52
CA VAL A 121 15.92 -0.52 -1.64
C VAL A 121 16.75 -1.35 -0.67
N LEU A 122 16.09 -2.02 0.25
CA LEU A 122 16.74 -2.90 1.21
C LEU A 122 17.18 -4.20 0.55
N GLU A 123 18.36 -4.68 0.93
CA GLU A 123 18.86 -5.98 0.53
C GLU A 123 17.93 -7.11 1.03
N PRO A 124 17.68 -8.15 0.22
CA PRO A 124 16.85 -9.29 0.62
C PRO A 124 17.30 -9.90 1.96
N GLY A 125 16.36 -10.06 2.89
CA GLY A 125 16.60 -10.56 4.24
C GLY A 125 17.04 -9.51 5.26
N ARG A 126 17.07 -8.22 4.88
CA ARG A 126 17.39 -7.08 5.77
C ARG A 126 16.19 -6.18 6.05
N GLU A 127 15.00 -6.58 5.62
CA GLU A 127 13.77 -5.79 5.73
C GLU A 127 13.21 -5.76 7.15
N GLN A 128 13.13 -6.93 7.80
CA GLN A 128 12.57 -7.02 9.15
C GLN A 128 13.43 -6.24 10.16
N GLY A 129 12.81 -5.28 10.83
CA GLY A 129 13.45 -4.44 11.83
C GLY A 129 14.20 -3.22 11.28
N ALA A 130 14.20 -3.00 9.96
CA ALA A 130 14.71 -1.75 9.40
C ALA A 130 13.77 -0.56 9.77
N GLU A 131 14.39 0.60 10.02
CA GLU A 131 13.69 1.83 10.41
C GLU A 131 13.17 2.63 9.20
N ALA A 132 13.74 2.37 8.02
CA ALA A 132 13.50 3.09 6.77
C ALA A 132 13.82 2.15 5.58
N GLY A 133 13.35 2.53 4.40
CA GLY A 133 13.60 1.85 3.13
C GLY A 133 12.38 1.11 2.58
N VAL A 134 12.55 0.54 1.39
CA VAL A 134 11.56 -0.31 0.72
C VAL A 134 12.07 -1.74 0.62
N ALA A 135 11.23 -2.69 0.99
CA ALA A 135 11.53 -4.11 0.86
C ALA A 135 11.71 -4.52 -0.61
N ALA A 136 12.71 -5.36 -0.91
CA ALA A 136 12.95 -5.83 -2.28
C ALA A 136 11.73 -6.54 -2.89
N TYR A 137 10.97 -7.31 -2.08
CA TYR A 137 9.75 -7.98 -2.54
C TYR A 137 8.61 -7.04 -2.92
N ALA A 138 8.62 -5.78 -2.46
CA ALA A 138 7.64 -4.76 -2.86
C ALA A 138 7.92 -4.24 -4.29
N LEU A 139 9.13 -4.45 -4.81
CA LEU A 139 9.54 -4.08 -6.16
C LEU A 139 9.52 -5.27 -7.13
N ASP A 140 9.16 -6.46 -6.66
CA ASP A 140 9.09 -7.66 -7.48
C ASP A 140 7.89 -7.60 -8.44
N ARG A 141 8.17 -7.61 -9.75
CA ARG A 141 7.14 -7.53 -10.79
C ARG A 141 6.21 -8.74 -10.79
N GLY A 142 6.71 -9.93 -10.48
CA GLY A 142 5.89 -11.14 -10.43
C GLY A 142 4.86 -11.07 -9.30
N ASN A 143 5.24 -10.58 -8.13
CA ASN A 143 4.33 -10.32 -7.03
C ASN A 143 3.33 -9.22 -7.37
N ALA A 144 3.76 -8.15 -8.06
CA ALA A 144 2.85 -7.10 -8.53
C ALA A 144 1.79 -7.65 -9.49
N ASP A 145 2.18 -8.47 -10.47
CA ASP A 145 1.26 -9.09 -11.41
C ASP A 145 0.28 -10.05 -10.70
N ARG A 146 0.78 -10.87 -9.76
CA ARG A 146 -0.07 -11.76 -8.94
C ARG A 146 -1.07 -10.98 -8.11
N LEU A 147 -0.64 -9.89 -7.49
CA LEU A 147 -1.49 -9.05 -6.65
C LEU A 147 -2.54 -8.32 -7.49
N TRP A 148 -2.17 -7.86 -8.69
CA TRP A 148 -3.09 -7.25 -9.64
C TRP A 148 -4.20 -8.23 -10.06
N GLU A 149 -3.84 -9.43 -10.50
CA GLU A 149 -4.80 -10.46 -10.92
C GLU A 149 -5.72 -10.87 -9.76
N LEU A 150 -5.16 -11.04 -8.56
CA LEU A 150 -5.97 -11.30 -7.38
C LEU A 150 -6.96 -10.15 -7.13
N SER A 151 -6.49 -8.91 -7.15
CA SER A 151 -7.33 -7.73 -6.92
C SER A 151 -8.47 -7.63 -7.93
N LEU A 152 -8.21 -7.85 -9.22
CA LEU A 152 -9.25 -7.93 -10.25
C LEU A 152 -10.31 -8.98 -9.90
N ASN A 153 -9.87 -10.20 -9.57
CA ASN A 153 -10.78 -11.29 -9.20
C ASN A 153 -11.63 -10.98 -7.96
N LEU A 154 -11.11 -10.17 -7.03
CA LEU A 154 -11.84 -9.78 -5.82
C LEU A 154 -12.82 -8.63 -6.08
N THR A 155 -12.53 -7.73 -7.03
CA THR A 155 -13.40 -6.61 -7.37
C THR A 155 -14.47 -6.95 -8.41
N ASP A 156 -14.19 -7.88 -9.32
CA ASP A 156 -15.13 -8.28 -10.38
C ASP A 156 -16.26 -9.20 -9.86
N ARG A 157 -16.15 -9.69 -8.62
CA ARG A 157 -17.18 -10.49 -7.95
C ARG A 157 -18.23 -9.63 -7.19
N GLY A 158 -18.16 -8.31 -7.32
CA GLY A 158 -19.08 -7.33 -6.70
C GLY A 158 -20.30 -7.00 -7.56
#